data_AF-A0A7Y7J4P2-F1
#
_entry.id   AF-A0A7Y7J4P2-F1
#
_cell.length_a   1.000
_cell.length_b   1.000
_cell.length_c   1.000
_cell.angle_alpha   90.00
_cell.angle_beta   90.00
_cell.angle_gamma   90.00
#
_symmetry.space_group_name_H-M   'P 1'
#
loop_
_entity.id
_entity.type
_entity.pdbx_description
1 polymer ?
#
loop_
_entity_poly.entity_id
_entity_poly.type
_entity_poly.pdbx_seq_one_letter_code
_entity_poly.pdbx_strand_id
1 'polypeptide(L)'
;MYSTELDARQFHFLLKQLSRTGHPAPLRSASRALARQWRALEQLEQGTEGATQTSKVDSRDEGRKAQRLALEALPGDFLKALSQWTGAMGDWLAEPDKAASPAADRQQPARVTATQAHEQLGLIASDASSAAPGTTVSGTATTISGSTTARRRVEPDVEMMEAYFAALTLARLAEGFGDHSLFEVELAATPPARQASLASDSSSSCGAASDAEAEAGGEAGTATRPRKARGRSVQQIQPRLRCVSPAPWLVPRLRASHATLLFSATLNPPAYHHRLLGLADDAVWLSVDSPFTATQVQVSRHRISTRLRDRDASCRPIAELMARQYRQRPGNYLAFFSSFVYLEQVASTLQQLAPEIPQWRQTRAMTEAERTGFIQRFTPDGQGIGFAVLGGAFGEGIDLPGSRLIGAFIATLGLAGFSPENEALKQRLATWLDNDAQRRSQPQQAEGDPRDDTRAPRPVIQPLNADDCTYLYPGLTRVVQAAGRVIRSEQDQGVIHLIDDRFMRPEVARLLPRWWTPTN
;
A
#
# COMPACT_ATOMS: atom_id res chain seq x y z
N MET A 1 4.70 -7.33 0.64
CA MET A 1 3.61 -7.29 -0.36
C MET A 1 3.85 -6.03 -1.18
N TYR A 2 4.29 -6.16 -2.44
CA TYR A 2 4.58 -5.00 -3.26
C TYR A 2 3.27 -4.49 -3.88
N SER A 3 3.06 -3.18 -3.81
CA SER A 3 2.08 -2.42 -4.58
C SER A 3 2.80 -1.17 -5.06
N THR A 4 2.76 -0.91 -6.35
CA THR A 4 3.30 0.32 -6.93
C THR A 4 2.21 1.06 -7.65
N GLU A 5 2.22 2.38 -7.52
CA GLU A 5 1.20 3.27 -8.03
C GLU A 5 1.88 4.35 -8.88
N LEU A 6 1.21 4.78 -9.95
CA LEU A 6 1.61 5.97 -10.71
C LEU A 6 0.61 7.10 -10.42
N ASP A 7 1.07 8.24 -9.91
CA ASP A 7 0.19 9.41 -9.73
C ASP A 7 -0.24 9.96 -11.09
N ALA A 8 -1.53 9.84 -11.38
CA ALA A 8 -2.14 10.20 -12.63
C ALA A 8 -1.91 11.66 -13.07
N ARG A 9 -1.94 12.65 -12.15
CA ARG A 9 -1.89 14.07 -12.55
C ARG A 9 -0.48 14.48 -12.93
N GLN A 10 0.47 14.19 -12.05
CA GLN A 10 1.88 14.49 -12.27
C GLN A 10 2.37 13.74 -13.49
N PHE A 11 2.03 12.46 -13.62
CA PHE A 11 2.46 11.64 -14.76
C PHE A 11 1.87 12.12 -16.09
N HIS A 12 0.57 12.40 -16.16
CA HIS A 12 -0.04 12.89 -17.41
C HIS A 12 0.45 14.29 -17.79
N PHE A 13 0.65 15.19 -16.81
CA PHE A 13 1.21 16.52 -17.07
C PHE A 13 2.66 16.42 -17.56
N LEU A 14 3.47 15.58 -16.92
CA LEU A 14 4.84 15.30 -17.31
C LEU A 14 4.93 14.77 -18.75
N LEU A 15 4.12 13.77 -19.11
CA LEU A 15 4.09 13.24 -20.48
C LEU A 15 3.73 14.32 -21.50
N LYS A 16 2.81 15.23 -21.16
CA LYS A 16 2.45 16.36 -22.02
C LYS A 16 3.60 17.36 -22.15
N GLN A 17 4.32 17.67 -21.07
CA GLN A 17 5.50 18.54 -21.08
C GLN A 17 6.62 17.94 -21.94
N LEU A 18 6.97 16.68 -21.70
CA LEU A 18 8.04 15.96 -22.41
C LEU A 18 7.71 15.70 -23.88
N SER A 19 6.44 15.79 -24.28
CA SER A 19 6.02 15.68 -25.68
C SER A 19 6.24 16.96 -26.52
N ARG A 20 6.50 18.11 -25.88
CA ARG A 20 6.64 19.41 -26.54
C ARG A 20 8.01 19.59 -27.21
N THR A 21 8.09 20.57 -28.11
CA THR A 21 9.33 20.97 -28.78
C THR A 21 10.33 21.51 -27.75
N GLY A 22 11.43 20.78 -27.52
CA GLY A 22 12.44 21.13 -26.51
C GLY A 22 13.28 19.93 -26.05
N HIS A 23 12.69 18.73 -26.06
CA HIS A 23 13.34 17.47 -25.67
C HIS A 23 13.81 16.62 -26.88
N PRO A 24 14.74 15.65 -26.69
CA PRO A 24 15.20 14.77 -27.76
C PRO A 24 14.06 14.03 -28.47
N ALA A 25 14.21 13.78 -29.77
CA ALA A 25 13.18 13.10 -30.57
C ALA A 25 12.76 11.72 -30.00
N PRO A 26 13.67 10.87 -29.48
CA PRO A 26 13.31 9.60 -28.85
C PRO A 26 12.38 9.79 -27.64
N LEU A 27 12.74 10.66 -26.69
CA LEU A 27 11.95 10.95 -25.49
C LEU A 27 10.57 11.54 -25.84
N ARG A 28 10.50 12.44 -26.84
CA ARG A 28 9.23 13.00 -27.32
C ARG A 28 8.34 11.94 -27.97
N SER A 29 8.92 11.01 -28.73
CA SER A 29 8.16 9.93 -29.37
C SER A 29 7.60 8.96 -28.32
N ALA A 30 8.44 8.52 -27.39
CA ALA A 30 8.04 7.62 -26.31
C ALA A 30 6.98 8.25 -25.39
N SER A 31 7.14 9.53 -25.04
CA SER A 31 6.16 10.25 -24.21
C SER A 31 4.78 10.35 -24.89
N ARG A 32 4.75 10.57 -26.22
CA ARG A 32 3.50 10.55 -26.99
C ARG A 32 2.88 9.17 -27.07
N ALA A 33 3.69 8.13 -27.24
CA ALA A 33 3.20 6.75 -27.28
C ALA A 33 2.58 6.34 -25.95
N LEU A 34 3.27 6.61 -24.83
CA LEU A 34 2.78 6.31 -23.49
C LEU A 34 1.52 7.13 -23.16
N ALA A 35 1.46 8.40 -23.52
CA ALA A 35 0.26 9.22 -23.33
C ALA A 35 -0.96 8.68 -24.11
N ARG A 36 -0.77 8.05 -25.28
CA ARG A 36 -1.87 7.40 -26.01
C ARG A 36 -2.36 6.15 -25.27
N GLN A 37 -1.45 5.31 -24.81
CA GLN A 37 -1.82 4.09 -24.07
C GLN A 37 -2.45 4.41 -22.72
N TRP A 38 -1.99 5.47 -22.05
CA TRP A 38 -2.61 6.01 -20.84
C TRP A 38 -4.08 6.38 -21.09
N ARG A 39 -4.39 7.08 -22.18
CA ARG A 39 -5.78 7.40 -22.57
C ARG A 39 -6.61 6.18 -22.94
N ALA A 40 -6.00 5.14 -23.51
CA ALA A 40 -6.71 3.90 -23.79
C ALA A 40 -7.14 3.21 -22.49
N LEU A 41 -6.29 3.24 -21.45
CA LEU A 41 -6.66 2.76 -20.12
C LEU A 41 -7.77 3.60 -19.47
N GLU A 42 -7.78 4.93 -19.66
CA GLU A 42 -8.88 5.80 -19.21
C GLU A 42 -10.22 5.42 -19.86
N GLN A 43 -10.19 4.91 -21.10
CA GLN A 43 -11.41 4.57 -21.86
C GLN A 43 -11.95 3.17 -21.56
N LEU A 44 -11.32 2.38 -20.69
CA LEU A 44 -11.78 1.04 -20.32
C LEU A 44 -13.18 1.04 -19.67
N GLU A 45 -13.67 2.17 -19.16
CA GLU A 45 -15.06 2.32 -18.70
C GLU A 45 -16.10 2.07 -19.81
N GLN A 46 -15.80 2.36 -21.08
CA GLN A 46 -16.83 2.40 -22.15
C GLN A 46 -17.01 1.07 -22.90
N GLY A 47 -16.10 0.11 -22.73
CA GLY A 47 -16.11 -1.18 -23.44
C GLY A 47 -16.62 -2.37 -22.63
N THR A 48 -16.86 -2.19 -21.33
CA THR A 48 -17.14 -3.30 -20.40
C THR A 48 -18.61 -3.36 -19.96
N GLU A 49 -19.54 -2.88 -20.79
CA GLU A 49 -20.99 -3.13 -20.59
C GLU A 49 -21.39 -4.59 -20.92
N GLY A 50 -20.44 -5.43 -21.36
CA GLY A 50 -20.67 -6.83 -21.73
C GLY A 50 -20.30 -7.90 -20.69
N ALA A 51 -19.66 -7.56 -19.56
CA ALA A 51 -19.21 -8.56 -18.60
C ALA A 51 -19.60 -8.20 -17.16
N THR A 52 -20.56 -8.97 -16.63
CA THR A 52 -21.06 -9.00 -15.24
C THR A 52 -22.05 -7.89 -14.84
N GLN A 53 -23.34 -8.13 -15.13
CA GLN A 53 -24.45 -7.47 -14.45
C GLN A 53 -24.49 -7.91 -12.97
N THR A 54 -24.31 -6.98 -12.04
CA THR A 54 -24.74 -7.17 -10.65
C THR A 54 -25.50 -5.95 -10.14
N SER A 55 -26.78 -6.19 -9.89
CA SER A 55 -27.78 -5.46 -9.07
C SER A 55 -27.50 -4.00 -8.67
N LYS A 56 -28.34 -3.10 -9.21
CA LYS A 56 -28.66 -1.79 -8.62
C LYS A 56 -29.05 -1.95 -7.14
N VAL A 57 -28.23 -1.40 -6.25
CA VAL A 57 -28.65 -1.04 -4.89
C VAL A 57 -28.85 0.46 -4.89
N ASP A 58 -30.08 0.90 -4.63
CA ASP A 58 -30.43 2.30 -4.44
C ASP A 58 -29.70 2.86 -3.21
N SER A 59 -28.62 3.62 -3.43
CA SER A 59 -28.04 4.52 -2.43
C SER A 59 -28.05 5.93 -3.00
N ARG A 60 -29.15 6.65 -2.74
CA ARG A 60 -29.14 8.12 -2.80
C ARG A 60 -28.23 8.58 -1.67
N ASP A 61 -27.22 9.36 -2.03
CA ASP A 61 -26.25 10.04 -1.15
C ASP A 61 -24.90 9.34 -0.91
N GLU A 62 -24.11 9.17 -1.98
CA GLU A 62 -22.65 9.09 -1.86
C GLU A 62 -21.99 9.80 -3.04
N GLY A 63 -21.09 10.75 -2.76
CA GLY A 63 -20.26 11.41 -3.79
C GLY A 63 -19.53 10.37 -4.64
N ARG A 64 -19.42 10.63 -5.96
CA ARG A 64 -18.77 9.77 -6.97
C ARG A 64 -17.60 8.97 -6.38
N LYS A 65 -17.86 7.72 -5.98
CA LYS A 65 -16.83 6.79 -5.50
C LYS A 65 -15.86 6.51 -6.65
N ALA A 66 -14.57 6.52 -6.38
CA ALA A 66 -13.57 6.05 -7.33
C ALA A 66 -13.89 4.60 -7.70
N GLN A 67 -13.96 4.31 -9.00
CA GLN A 67 -14.27 2.97 -9.50
C GLN A 67 -12.96 2.27 -9.82
N ARG A 68 -12.77 1.03 -9.36
CA ARG A 68 -11.57 0.25 -9.70
C ARG A 68 -11.93 -0.87 -10.66
N LEU A 69 -11.12 -1.02 -11.69
CA LEU A 69 -11.22 -2.09 -12.68
C LEU A 69 -10.07 -3.06 -12.49
N ALA A 70 -10.38 -4.31 -12.22
CA ALA A 70 -9.39 -5.39 -12.15
C ALA A 70 -9.28 -6.07 -13.54
N LEU A 71 -8.05 -6.21 -14.03
CA LEU A 71 -7.77 -6.81 -15.33
C LEU A 71 -7.11 -8.18 -15.14
N GLU A 72 -7.67 -9.21 -15.76
CA GLU A 72 -7.13 -10.58 -15.72
C GLU A 72 -5.80 -10.70 -16.49
N ALA A 73 -5.68 -9.93 -17.56
CA ALA A 73 -4.51 -9.84 -18.42
C ALA A 73 -3.89 -8.45 -18.30
N LEU A 74 -2.56 -8.42 -18.32
CA LEU A 74 -1.84 -7.16 -18.20
C LEU A 74 -1.86 -6.42 -19.56
N PRO A 75 -2.17 -5.11 -19.61
CA PRO A 75 -2.23 -4.37 -20.87
C PRO A 75 -0.85 -4.27 -21.55
N GLY A 76 -0.57 -5.19 -22.48
CA GLY A 76 0.76 -5.33 -23.10
C GLY A 76 1.24 -4.09 -23.84
N ASP A 77 0.35 -3.41 -24.57
CA ASP A 77 0.69 -2.17 -25.29
C ASP A 77 1.06 -1.03 -24.35
N PHE A 78 0.41 -0.95 -23.19
CA PHE A 78 0.73 0.04 -22.17
C PHE A 78 2.13 -0.20 -21.60
N LEU A 79 2.46 -1.44 -21.21
CA LEU A 79 3.82 -1.74 -20.71
C LEU A 79 4.89 -1.52 -21.75
N LYS A 80 4.62 -1.88 -23.00
CA LYS A 80 5.57 -1.65 -24.10
C LYS A 80 5.88 -0.17 -24.21
N ALA A 81 4.87 0.69 -24.16
CA ALA A 81 5.05 2.13 -24.17
C ALA A 81 5.74 2.65 -22.89
N LEU A 82 5.44 2.06 -21.72
CA LEU A 82 6.07 2.41 -20.44
C LEU A 82 7.57 2.10 -20.45
N SER A 83 7.95 0.90 -20.89
CA SER A 83 9.33 0.45 -21.02
C SER A 83 10.13 1.31 -22.01
N GLN A 84 9.54 1.61 -23.18
CA GLN A 84 10.15 2.51 -24.16
C GLN A 84 10.37 3.92 -23.59
N TRP A 85 9.43 4.42 -22.80
CA TRP A 85 9.55 5.71 -22.15
C TRP A 85 10.61 5.72 -21.06
N THR A 86 10.67 4.70 -20.19
CA THR A 86 11.71 4.59 -19.16
C THR A 86 13.11 4.48 -19.77
N GLY A 87 13.27 3.76 -20.88
CA GLY A 87 14.54 3.69 -21.60
C GLY A 87 14.95 5.05 -22.16
N ALA A 88 14.06 5.71 -22.91
CA ALA A 88 14.35 7.03 -23.49
C ALA A 88 14.60 8.13 -22.44
N MET A 89 13.95 8.02 -21.27
CA MET A 89 14.17 8.92 -20.14
C MET A 89 15.53 8.65 -19.48
N GLY A 90 15.90 7.39 -19.27
CA GLY A 90 17.21 6.99 -18.76
C GLY A 90 18.36 7.47 -19.66
N ASP A 91 18.23 7.30 -20.98
CA ASP A 91 19.21 7.78 -21.96
C ASP A 91 19.38 9.31 -21.89
N TRP A 92 18.28 10.05 -21.77
CA TRP A 92 18.30 11.51 -21.66
C TRP A 92 18.91 12.02 -20.34
N LEU A 93 18.69 11.29 -19.25
CA LEU A 93 19.31 11.58 -17.96
C LEU A 93 20.82 11.30 -17.98
N ALA A 94 21.24 10.25 -18.68
CA ALA A 94 22.63 9.82 -18.81
C ALA A 94 23.46 10.64 -19.82
N GLU A 95 22.81 11.36 -20.74
CA GLU A 95 23.49 12.16 -21.76
C GLU A 95 24.29 13.30 -21.09
N PRO A 96 25.62 13.38 -21.28
CA PRO A 96 26.45 14.39 -20.63
C PRO A 96 26.10 15.79 -21.14
N ASP A 97 26.15 16.78 -20.25
CA ASP A 97 26.01 18.19 -20.62
C ASP A 97 27.14 18.56 -21.60
N LYS A 98 26.82 18.61 -22.89
CA LYS A 98 27.73 19.09 -23.94
C LYS A 98 28.11 20.58 -23.78
N ALA A 99 27.76 21.22 -22.67
CA ALA A 99 28.15 22.58 -22.31
C ALA A 99 29.40 22.66 -21.40
N ALA A 100 29.96 21.52 -20.94
CA ALA A 100 31.11 21.52 -20.02
C ALA A 100 32.28 20.61 -20.47
N SER A 101 32.59 20.58 -21.76
CA SER A 101 33.93 20.16 -22.21
C SER A 101 34.60 21.34 -22.91
N PRO A 102 35.72 21.87 -22.38
CA PRO A 102 36.52 22.80 -23.17
C PRO A 102 37.00 22.05 -24.42
N ALA A 103 36.98 22.74 -25.55
CA ALA A 103 37.39 22.20 -26.83
C ALA A 103 38.75 21.50 -26.68
N ALA A 104 38.77 20.19 -26.95
CA ALA A 104 39.99 19.44 -27.06
C ALA A 104 40.86 20.07 -28.16
N ASP A 105 42.03 20.53 -27.75
CA ASP A 105 43.06 21.04 -28.63
C ASP A 105 43.42 19.94 -29.65
N ARG A 106 43.48 20.31 -30.92
CA ARG A 106 43.90 19.40 -31.98
C ARG A 106 45.38 19.06 -31.76
N GLN A 107 45.67 17.86 -31.27
CA GLN A 107 46.97 17.22 -31.51
C GLN A 107 46.76 15.85 -32.17
N GLN A 108 47.36 15.74 -33.36
CA GLN A 108 47.42 14.54 -34.19
C GLN A 108 48.39 13.50 -33.58
N PRO A 109 48.37 12.23 -34.02
CA PRO A 109 48.57 11.07 -33.15
C PRO A 109 50.04 10.70 -32.94
N ALA A 110 50.35 10.20 -31.75
CA ALA A 110 51.53 9.38 -31.52
C ALA A 110 51.09 8.00 -31.00
N ARG A 111 51.36 6.97 -31.80
CA ARG A 111 51.35 5.55 -31.40
C ARG A 111 52.26 5.34 -30.20
N VAL A 112 51.80 4.71 -29.11
CA VAL A 112 52.55 3.70 -28.34
C VAL A 112 51.56 2.73 -27.67
N THR A 113 52.05 1.51 -27.54
CA THR A 113 51.53 0.18 -27.20
C THR A 113 50.75 -0.04 -25.89
N ALA A 114 50.00 -1.14 -25.90
CA ALA A 114 49.21 -1.74 -24.84
C ALA A 114 50.02 -2.18 -23.61
N THR A 115 49.41 -2.09 -22.40
CA THR A 115 49.56 -3.08 -21.32
C THR A 115 48.35 -3.01 -20.37
N GLN A 116 47.84 -4.18 -19.97
CA GLN A 116 46.77 -4.41 -18.98
C GLN A 116 47.24 -4.13 -17.54
N ALA A 117 46.33 -3.73 -16.63
CA ALA A 117 46.31 -4.17 -15.23
C ALA A 117 45.02 -3.74 -14.49
N HIS A 118 44.72 -4.52 -13.44
CA HIS A 118 43.51 -4.64 -12.60
C HIS A 118 43.44 -3.67 -11.39
N GLU A 119 42.36 -3.83 -10.61
CA GLU A 119 42.12 -3.47 -9.17
C GLU A 119 41.56 -2.06 -8.86
N GLN A 120 40.35 -1.92 -8.29
CA GLN A 120 39.80 -2.22 -6.94
C GLN A 120 39.97 -1.09 -5.90
N LEU A 121 38.81 -0.61 -5.41
CA LEU A 121 38.45 -0.18 -4.02
C LEU A 121 39.10 1.05 -3.34
N GLY A 122 38.27 1.81 -2.60
CA GLY A 122 38.63 2.80 -1.55
C GLY A 122 38.07 4.21 -1.85
N LEU A 123 36.94 4.70 -1.34
CA LEU A 123 36.56 5.06 0.03
C LEU A 123 37.45 6.15 0.67
N ILE A 124 36.79 7.22 1.15
CA ILE A 124 37.14 8.19 2.22
C ILE A 124 37.41 9.66 1.79
N ALA A 125 36.40 10.48 2.11
CA ALA A 125 36.37 11.72 2.92
C ALA A 125 37.20 12.99 2.59
N SER A 126 36.46 14.10 2.61
CA SER A 126 36.72 15.43 3.18
C SER A 126 38.16 15.91 3.39
N ASP A 127 38.46 17.12 2.90
CA ASP A 127 38.72 18.26 3.79
C ASP A 127 38.78 19.61 3.07
N ALA A 128 38.75 20.66 3.88
CA ALA A 128 38.33 22.01 3.60
C ALA A 128 39.41 22.99 3.08
N SER A 129 38.89 24.14 2.63
CA SER A 129 39.37 25.50 2.92
C SER A 129 40.32 26.23 1.93
N SER A 130 39.77 27.36 1.46
CA SER A 130 40.36 28.71 1.36
C SER A 130 41.74 28.93 0.72
N ALA A 131 41.75 29.71 -0.37
CA ALA A 131 42.37 31.04 -0.39
C ALA A 131 42.20 31.71 -1.77
N ALA A 132 41.76 32.96 -1.75
CA ALA A 132 41.99 33.96 -2.79
C ALA A 132 43.02 34.98 -2.24
N PRO A 133 43.44 36.06 -2.94
CA PRO A 133 43.21 36.42 -4.34
C PRO A 133 44.52 36.83 -5.08
N GLY A 134 44.45 36.99 -6.40
CA GLY A 134 45.57 37.56 -7.15
C GLY A 134 45.20 38.02 -8.55
N THR A 135 45.31 39.33 -8.75
CA THR A 135 45.62 40.03 -10.01
C THR A 135 44.58 40.05 -11.13
N THR A 136 43.87 41.18 -11.13
CA THR A 136 43.33 41.90 -12.29
C THR A 136 44.31 42.02 -13.45
N VAL A 137 43.90 41.59 -14.64
CA VAL A 137 44.39 42.13 -15.92
C VAL A 137 43.18 42.46 -16.78
N SER A 138 43.08 43.74 -17.10
CA SER A 138 42.14 44.34 -18.04
C SER A 138 42.52 43.93 -19.47
N GLY A 139 41.57 43.37 -20.21
CA GLY A 139 41.73 43.01 -21.62
C GLY A 139 40.38 43.10 -22.32
N THR A 140 40.20 44.19 -23.05
CA THR A 140 39.05 44.55 -23.88
C THR A 140 38.64 43.41 -24.82
N ALA A 141 37.39 42.94 -24.73
CA ALA A 141 36.80 42.02 -25.70
C ALA A 141 35.56 42.66 -26.35
N THR A 142 35.75 42.97 -27.63
CA THR A 142 34.78 43.45 -28.60
C THR A 142 33.55 42.57 -28.68
N THR A 143 32.38 43.19 -28.59
CA THR A 143 31.07 42.62 -28.83
C THR A 143 30.98 42.08 -30.25
N ILE A 144 30.85 40.76 -30.41
CA ILE A 144 30.28 40.14 -31.62
C ILE A 144 29.05 39.35 -31.19
N SER A 145 27.89 39.95 -31.43
CA SER A 145 26.59 39.30 -31.37
C SER A 145 26.53 38.14 -32.37
N GLY A 146 26.71 36.92 -31.87
CA GLY A 146 26.33 35.69 -32.54
C GLY A 146 25.28 34.97 -31.69
N SER A 147 24.01 35.21 -31.97
CA SER A 147 22.89 34.53 -31.31
C SER A 147 22.85 33.04 -31.70
N THR A 148 23.66 32.23 -31.02
CA THR A 148 23.44 30.78 -31.02
C THR A 148 22.50 30.51 -29.85
N THR A 149 21.23 30.22 -30.14
CA THR A 149 20.25 29.76 -29.14
C THR A 149 20.70 28.39 -28.64
N ALA A 150 21.68 28.36 -27.75
CA ALA A 150 22.03 27.16 -27.00
C ALA A 150 20.77 26.77 -26.22
N ARG A 151 20.12 25.69 -26.64
CA ARG A 151 18.96 25.12 -25.94
C ARG A 151 19.43 24.76 -24.53
N ARG A 152 19.08 25.59 -23.55
CA ARG A 152 19.31 25.32 -22.13
C ARG A 152 18.65 23.97 -21.82
N ARG A 153 19.43 22.98 -21.38
CA ARG A 153 18.90 21.69 -20.93
C ARG A 153 17.97 21.99 -19.75
N VAL A 154 16.74 21.50 -19.85
CA VAL A 154 15.79 21.54 -18.73
C VAL A 154 16.29 20.51 -17.72
N GLU A 155 16.75 20.94 -16.55
CA GLU A 155 17.12 20.01 -15.48
C GLU A 155 15.88 19.24 -15.01
N PRO A 156 16.01 17.95 -14.71
CA PRO A 156 14.91 17.17 -14.17
C PRO A 156 14.57 17.68 -12.77
N ASP A 157 13.30 18.04 -12.56
CA ASP A 157 12.78 18.38 -11.24
C ASP A 157 12.46 17.11 -10.42
N VAL A 158 12.15 17.30 -9.14
CA VAL A 158 11.85 16.20 -8.21
C VAL A 158 10.65 15.38 -8.69
N GLU A 159 9.59 16.04 -9.16
CA GLU A 159 8.36 15.38 -9.62
C GLU A 159 8.63 14.48 -10.84
N MET A 160 9.48 14.93 -11.76
CA MET A 160 9.92 14.16 -12.93
C MET A 160 10.72 12.93 -12.54
N MET A 161 11.60 13.05 -11.54
CA MET A 161 12.38 11.91 -11.02
C MET A 161 11.50 10.90 -10.28
N GLU A 162 10.55 11.36 -9.46
CA GLU A 162 9.57 10.49 -8.79
C GLU A 162 8.74 9.70 -9.81
N ALA A 163 8.21 10.38 -10.83
CA ALA A 163 7.47 9.76 -11.93
C ALA A 163 8.32 8.74 -12.69
N TYR A 164 9.58 9.06 -12.98
CA TYR A 164 10.52 8.15 -13.63
C TYR A 164 10.78 6.89 -12.81
N PHE A 165 11.09 7.03 -11.52
CA PHE A 165 11.34 5.88 -10.65
C PHE A 165 10.08 5.04 -10.40
N ALA A 166 8.92 5.67 -10.27
CA ALA A 166 7.66 4.95 -10.15
C ALA A 166 7.35 4.13 -11.43
N ALA A 167 7.56 4.72 -12.61
CA ALA A 167 7.39 4.03 -13.89
C ALA A 167 8.37 2.88 -14.09
N LEU A 168 9.65 3.10 -13.72
CA LEU A 168 10.69 2.08 -13.76
C LEU A 168 10.33 0.91 -12.84
N THR A 169 9.87 1.20 -11.62
CA THR A 169 9.47 0.16 -10.65
C THR A 169 8.27 -0.62 -11.16
N LEU A 170 7.24 0.05 -11.69
CA LEU A 170 6.08 -0.63 -12.26
C LEU A 170 6.46 -1.52 -13.45
N ALA A 171 7.31 -1.02 -14.37
CA ALA A 171 7.81 -1.79 -15.50
C ALA A 171 8.58 -3.04 -15.07
N ARG A 172 9.43 -2.93 -14.04
CA ARG A 172 10.18 -4.08 -13.50
C ARG A 172 9.30 -5.09 -12.79
N LEU A 173 8.31 -4.65 -12.00
CA LEU A 173 7.37 -5.58 -11.37
C LEU A 173 6.50 -6.30 -12.40
N ALA A 174 6.13 -5.60 -13.47
CA ALA A 174 5.37 -6.16 -14.58
C ALA A 174 6.08 -7.26 -15.36
N GLU A 175 7.42 -7.28 -15.42
CA GLU A 175 8.20 -8.39 -16.00
C GLU A 175 7.93 -9.72 -15.28
N GLY A 176 7.64 -9.66 -13.97
CA GLY A 176 7.25 -10.82 -13.17
C GLY A 176 5.75 -11.07 -13.10
N PHE A 177 4.94 -10.41 -13.93
CA PHE A 177 3.50 -10.63 -13.91
C PHE A 177 3.15 -12.09 -14.26
N GLY A 178 2.20 -12.65 -13.54
CA GLY A 178 1.70 -14.00 -13.77
C GLY A 178 0.39 -14.24 -13.04
N ASP A 179 -0.02 -15.51 -12.98
CA ASP A 179 -1.24 -15.95 -12.27
C ASP A 179 -1.26 -15.52 -10.78
N HIS A 180 -0.09 -15.32 -10.18
CA HIS A 180 0.12 -14.87 -8.80
C HIS A 180 -0.01 -13.35 -8.58
N SER A 181 -0.36 -12.59 -9.61
CA SER A 181 -0.48 -11.12 -9.56
C SER A 181 -1.79 -10.63 -10.20
N LEU A 182 -2.27 -9.47 -9.77
CA LEU A 182 -3.46 -8.79 -10.27
C LEU A 182 -3.11 -7.36 -10.71
N PHE A 183 -3.52 -6.98 -11.91
CA PHE A 183 -3.38 -5.61 -12.39
C PHE A 183 -4.70 -4.87 -12.21
N GLU A 184 -4.67 -3.73 -11.53
CA GLU A 184 -5.85 -2.90 -11.26
C GLU A 184 -5.65 -1.50 -11.82
N VAL A 185 -6.75 -0.87 -12.24
CA VAL A 185 -6.78 0.53 -12.63
C VAL A 185 -7.85 1.23 -11.80
N GLU A 186 -7.44 2.14 -10.92
CA GLU A 186 -8.35 2.97 -10.15
C GLU A 186 -8.69 4.26 -10.89
N LEU A 187 -9.96 4.46 -11.21
CA LEU A 187 -10.52 5.65 -11.84
C LEU A 187 -10.98 6.62 -10.75
N ALA A 188 -10.14 7.57 -10.39
CA ALA A 188 -10.49 8.61 -9.42
C ALA A 188 -11.27 9.75 -10.10
N ALA A 189 -12.49 10.01 -9.63
CA ALA A 189 -13.20 11.24 -9.91
C ALA A 189 -12.56 12.40 -9.14
N THR A 190 -12.30 13.53 -9.80
CA THR A 190 -11.77 14.73 -9.13
C THR A 190 -12.79 15.28 -8.12
N PRO A 191 -12.44 15.47 -6.83
CA PRO A 191 -13.29 16.23 -5.92
C PRO A 191 -13.28 17.72 -6.33
N PRO A 192 -14.45 18.40 -6.35
CA PRO A 192 -14.58 19.77 -6.86
C PRO A 192 -13.83 20.83 -6.04
N ALA A 193 -13.52 20.56 -4.76
CA ALA A 193 -12.88 21.54 -3.87
C ALA A 193 -11.43 21.91 -4.24
N ARG A 194 -10.74 21.13 -5.09
CA ARG A 194 -9.39 21.45 -5.59
C ARG A 194 -9.37 22.05 -7.01
N GLN A 195 -10.53 22.30 -7.63
CA GLN A 195 -10.60 22.96 -8.94
C GLN A 195 -10.47 24.49 -8.85
N ALA A 196 -10.78 25.08 -7.70
CA ALA A 196 -10.78 26.54 -7.53
C ALA A 196 -9.38 27.15 -7.31
N SER A 197 -8.40 26.39 -6.80
CA SER A 197 -7.07 26.94 -6.46
C SER A 197 -6.09 26.99 -7.64
N LEU A 198 -6.51 26.61 -8.85
CA LEU A 198 -5.61 26.47 -10.01
C LEU A 198 -6.06 27.31 -11.22
N ALA A 199 -7.14 28.08 -11.09
CA ALA A 199 -7.54 29.06 -12.09
C ALA A 199 -6.87 30.44 -11.88
N SER A 200 -6.20 30.66 -10.74
CA SER A 200 -5.57 31.94 -10.40
C SER A 200 -4.13 32.12 -10.89
N ASP A 201 -3.42 31.03 -11.23
CA ASP A 201 -1.96 31.10 -11.40
C ASP A 201 -1.50 31.12 -12.87
N SER A 202 -2.42 31.35 -13.82
CA SER A 202 -2.10 31.48 -15.25
C SER A 202 -2.27 32.89 -15.83
N SER A 203 -2.31 33.92 -14.99
CA SER A 203 -2.28 35.32 -15.45
C SER A 203 -1.45 36.20 -14.52
N SER A 204 -0.12 36.07 -14.60
CA SER A 204 0.79 37.11 -14.11
C SER A 204 1.92 37.33 -15.13
N SER A 205 1.68 38.28 -16.04
CA SER A 205 2.78 39.01 -16.68
C SER A 205 2.32 40.40 -17.13
N CYS A 206 3.09 41.40 -16.69
CA CYS A 206 3.20 42.78 -17.16
C CYS A 206 2.19 43.82 -16.66
N GLY A 207 2.70 44.84 -15.96
CA GLY A 207 2.10 46.16 -15.83
C GLY A 207 2.50 46.88 -14.55
N ALA A 208 3.37 47.87 -14.66
CA ALA A 208 3.99 48.63 -13.57
C ALA A 208 3.02 49.53 -12.79
N ALA A 209 3.41 49.87 -11.56
CA ALA A 209 2.77 50.84 -10.70
C ALA A 209 3.00 52.28 -11.20
N SER A 210 1.96 53.12 -11.14
CA SER A 210 2.06 54.56 -10.89
C SER A 210 0.72 55.13 -10.42
N ASP A 211 0.84 56.08 -9.49
CA ASP A 211 -0.17 56.81 -8.72
C ASP A 211 -1.33 57.45 -9.50
N ALA A 212 -2.51 57.59 -8.85
CA ALA A 212 -3.25 58.85 -8.68
C ALA A 212 -4.69 58.62 -8.19
N GLU A 213 -5.11 59.41 -7.20
CA GLU A 213 -6.51 59.63 -6.79
C GLU A 213 -7.31 60.34 -7.89
N ALA A 214 -8.58 59.97 -8.12
CA ALA A 214 -9.65 60.85 -8.60
C ALA A 214 -11.03 60.17 -8.55
N GLU A 215 -12.04 60.98 -8.21
CA GLU A 215 -13.46 60.65 -8.10
C GLU A 215 -14.20 60.40 -9.44
N ALA A 216 -15.43 59.87 -9.29
CA ALA A 216 -16.66 60.17 -10.04
C ALA A 216 -17.01 59.36 -11.32
N GLY A 217 -18.15 58.65 -11.22
CA GLY A 217 -19.26 58.69 -12.18
C GLY A 217 -19.17 57.85 -13.46
N GLY A 218 -20.26 57.12 -13.78
CA GLY A 218 -20.57 56.74 -15.16
C GLY A 218 -21.03 55.30 -15.37
N GLU A 219 -22.32 55.15 -15.65
CA GLU A 219 -22.99 53.92 -16.09
C GLU A 219 -22.45 53.39 -17.43
N ALA A 220 -22.54 52.07 -17.61
CA ALA A 220 -22.94 51.32 -18.83
C ALA A 220 -22.17 50.00 -18.97
N GLY A 221 -22.59 48.98 -18.21
CA GLY A 221 -22.08 47.61 -18.34
C GLY A 221 -22.58 46.94 -19.61
N THR A 222 -21.73 46.82 -20.63
CA THR A 222 -21.92 45.91 -21.75
C THR A 222 -21.65 44.48 -21.29
N ALA A 223 -22.71 43.66 -21.31
CA ALA A 223 -22.70 42.27 -20.87
C ALA A 223 -21.74 41.42 -21.73
N THR A 224 -20.51 41.23 -21.25
CA THR A 224 -19.58 40.26 -21.83
C THR A 224 -19.92 38.87 -21.29
N ARG A 225 -20.55 38.03 -22.13
CA ARG A 225 -20.81 36.61 -21.81
C ARG A 225 -19.48 35.92 -21.45
N PRO A 226 -19.38 35.22 -20.30
CA PRO A 226 -18.19 34.44 -20.00
C PRO A 226 -18.07 33.29 -20.99
N ARG A 227 -16.93 33.22 -21.70
CA ARG A 227 -16.56 32.08 -22.55
C ARG A 227 -16.47 30.85 -21.63
N LYS A 228 -17.36 29.87 -21.82
CA LYS A 228 -17.27 28.55 -21.17
C LYS A 228 -15.87 27.97 -21.42
N ALA A 229 -15.08 27.81 -20.37
CA ALA A 229 -13.87 27.01 -20.39
C ALA A 229 -14.25 25.57 -20.73
N ARG A 230 -13.98 25.13 -21.97
CA ARG A 230 -14.03 23.71 -22.36
C ARG A 230 -12.80 22.99 -21.79
N GLY A 231 -12.72 22.87 -20.46
CA GLY A 231 -11.83 21.91 -19.81
C GLY A 231 -12.54 20.56 -19.78
N ARG A 232 -12.14 19.62 -20.65
CA ARG A 232 -12.53 18.21 -20.46
C ARG A 232 -11.98 17.76 -19.11
N SER A 233 -12.84 17.26 -18.22
CA SER A 233 -12.43 16.61 -16.99
C SER A 233 -11.55 15.41 -17.37
N VAL A 234 -10.25 15.49 -17.08
CA VAL A 234 -9.36 14.34 -17.22
C VAL A 234 -9.71 13.39 -16.08
N GLN A 235 -10.24 12.20 -16.41
CA GLN A 235 -10.39 11.12 -15.44
C GLN A 235 -8.98 10.71 -15.00
N GLN A 236 -8.75 10.58 -13.71
CA GLN A 236 -7.45 10.16 -13.20
C GLN A 236 -7.42 8.65 -13.09
N ILE A 237 -6.52 7.98 -13.82
CA ILE A 237 -6.27 6.56 -13.64
C ILE A 237 -5.03 6.32 -12.79
N GLN A 238 -5.10 5.38 -11.86
CA GLN A 238 -3.95 4.89 -11.11
C GLN A 238 -3.76 3.40 -11.41
N PRO A 239 -2.85 3.03 -12.33
CA PRO A 239 -2.50 1.64 -12.54
C PRO A 239 -1.73 1.10 -11.34
N ARG A 240 -2.09 -0.10 -10.89
CA ARG A 240 -1.53 -0.78 -9.73
C ARG A 240 -1.25 -2.24 -10.06
N LEU A 241 -0.15 -2.77 -9.55
CA LEU A 241 0.12 -4.20 -9.57
C LEU A 241 0.10 -4.74 -8.14
N ARG A 242 -0.82 -5.67 -7.86
CA ARG A 242 -1.00 -6.31 -6.56
C ARG A 242 -0.52 -7.75 -6.62
N CYS A 243 0.34 -8.12 -5.67
CA CYS A 243 0.73 -9.51 -5.44
C CYS A 243 -0.41 -10.28 -4.77
N VAL A 244 -0.89 -11.35 -5.41
CA VAL A 244 -1.94 -12.25 -4.90
C VAL A 244 -1.31 -13.39 -4.10
N SER A 245 -0.22 -13.96 -4.60
CA SER A 245 0.58 -14.95 -3.88
C SER A 245 2.07 -14.60 -3.95
N PRO A 246 2.78 -14.55 -2.81
CA PRO A 246 4.21 -14.29 -2.80
C PRO A 246 5.04 -15.54 -3.14
N ALA A 247 4.43 -16.74 -3.18
CA ALA A 247 5.14 -18.01 -3.35
C ALA A 247 6.13 -18.02 -4.53
N PRO A 248 5.81 -17.55 -5.76
CA PRO A 248 6.75 -17.58 -6.87
C PRO A 248 8.04 -16.77 -6.63
N TRP A 249 7.97 -15.76 -5.76
CA TRP A 249 9.10 -14.92 -5.37
C TRP A 249 9.91 -15.50 -4.21
N LEU A 250 9.22 -16.22 -3.31
CA LEU A 250 9.83 -16.83 -2.13
C LEU A 250 10.53 -18.14 -2.45
N VAL A 251 9.94 -18.98 -3.31
CA VAL A 251 10.47 -20.32 -3.66
C VAL A 251 11.95 -20.29 -4.07
N PRO A 252 12.41 -19.43 -5.00
CA PRO A 252 13.83 -19.42 -5.39
C PRO A 252 14.76 -19.04 -4.23
N ARG A 253 14.30 -18.14 -3.35
CA ARG A 253 15.08 -17.67 -2.19
C ARG A 253 15.17 -18.76 -1.11
N LEU A 254 14.07 -19.44 -0.85
CA LEU A 254 14.02 -20.59 0.06
C LEU A 254 14.94 -21.71 -0.43
N ARG A 255 14.91 -22.04 -1.72
CA ARG A 255 15.78 -23.06 -2.34
C ARG A 255 17.26 -22.69 -2.36
N ALA A 256 17.58 -21.40 -2.46
CA ALA A 256 18.97 -20.94 -2.43
C ALA A 256 19.58 -20.99 -1.01
N SER A 257 18.77 -21.09 0.03
CA SER A 257 19.24 -21.22 1.40
C SER A 257 19.70 -22.66 1.70
N HIS A 258 20.73 -22.82 2.53
CA HIS A 258 21.13 -24.13 3.04
C HIS A 258 20.07 -24.74 3.96
N ALA A 259 19.41 -23.90 4.78
CA ALA A 259 18.30 -24.26 5.62
C ALA A 259 17.42 -23.03 5.87
N THR A 260 16.10 -23.21 5.98
CA THR A 260 15.15 -22.16 6.39
C THR A 260 14.29 -22.66 7.55
N LEU A 261 14.24 -21.89 8.62
CA LEU A 261 13.32 -22.08 9.74
C LEU A 261 12.30 -20.93 9.78
N LEU A 262 11.01 -21.26 9.70
CA LEU A 262 9.91 -20.29 9.80
C LEU A 262 9.09 -20.61 11.05
N PHE A 263 8.93 -19.63 11.94
CA PHE A 263 8.14 -19.80 13.15
C PHE A 263 7.23 -18.59 13.38
N SER A 264 6.02 -18.86 13.86
CA SER A 264 5.08 -17.83 14.32
C SER A 264 3.97 -18.50 15.14
N ALA A 265 3.44 -17.76 16.11
CA ALA A 265 2.34 -18.21 16.96
C ALA A 265 0.98 -18.27 16.23
N THR A 266 0.89 -17.75 15.00
CA THR A 266 -0.38 -17.62 14.26
C THR A 266 -0.36 -18.33 12.90
N LEU A 267 0.45 -19.37 12.76
CA LEU A 267 0.53 -20.18 11.52
C LEU A 267 -0.62 -21.20 11.41
N ASN A 268 -1.87 -20.77 11.55
CA ASN A 268 -3.03 -21.64 11.44
C ASN A 268 -4.02 -21.10 10.39
N PRO A 269 -4.51 -21.91 9.43
CA PRO A 269 -4.19 -23.32 9.22
C PRO A 269 -2.83 -23.54 8.50
N PRO A 270 -2.16 -24.69 8.73
CA PRO A 270 -0.87 -25.00 8.09
C PRO A 270 -0.93 -24.96 6.55
N ALA A 271 -1.97 -25.55 5.95
CA ALA A 271 -2.11 -25.62 4.50
C ALA A 271 -2.11 -24.23 3.83
N TYR A 272 -2.73 -23.24 4.48
CA TYR A 272 -2.77 -21.85 3.99
C TYR A 272 -1.37 -21.24 3.89
N HIS A 273 -0.61 -21.31 4.99
CA HIS A 273 0.74 -20.75 5.05
C HIS A 273 1.71 -21.53 4.18
N HIS A 274 1.61 -22.86 4.17
CA HIS A 274 2.44 -23.72 3.34
C HIS A 274 2.34 -23.38 1.85
N ARG A 275 1.12 -23.21 1.34
CA ARG A 275 0.90 -22.88 -0.07
C ARG A 275 1.32 -21.45 -0.41
N LEU A 276 0.88 -20.44 0.35
CA LEU A 276 1.20 -19.05 0.04
C LEU A 276 2.68 -18.69 0.22
N LEU A 277 3.39 -19.36 1.13
CA LEU A 277 4.84 -19.17 1.28
C LEU A 277 5.66 -19.97 0.26
N GLY A 278 5.01 -20.88 -0.49
CA GLY A 278 5.69 -21.72 -1.47
C GLY A 278 6.61 -22.75 -0.82
N LEU A 279 6.23 -23.31 0.32
CA LEU A 279 7.02 -24.35 0.97
C LEU A 279 6.99 -25.65 0.15
N ALA A 280 8.09 -26.39 0.20
CA ALA A 280 8.21 -27.71 -0.40
C ALA A 280 7.25 -28.69 0.29
N ASP A 281 6.71 -29.67 -0.44
CA ASP A 281 5.69 -30.59 0.11
C ASP A 281 6.21 -31.41 1.30
N ASP A 282 7.51 -31.67 1.37
CA ASP A 282 8.19 -32.36 2.46
C ASP A 282 8.67 -31.42 3.59
N ALA A 283 8.30 -30.13 3.56
CA ALA A 283 8.64 -29.19 4.61
C ALA A 283 8.07 -29.66 5.95
N VAL A 284 8.95 -29.84 6.94
CA VAL A 284 8.57 -30.29 8.28
C VAL A 284 7.74 -29.21 8.97
N TRP A 285 6.54 -29.59 9.42
CA TRP A 285 5.67 -28.72 10.21
C TRP A 285 5.62 -29.16 11.67
N LEU A 286 6.15 -28.32 12.55
CA LEU A 286 6.13 -28.56 14.00
C LEU A 286 5.14 -27.63 14.68
N SER A 287 4.21 -28.21 15.43
CA SER A 287 3.36 -27.47 16.37
C SER A 287 3.98 -27.61 17.75
N VAL A 288 4.44 -26.50 18.32
CA VAL A 288 4.95 -26.44 19.69
C VAL A 288 3.80 -26.03 20.60
N ASP A 289 3.62 -26.73 21.71
CA ASP A 289 2.60 -26.39 22.70
C ASP A 289 2.87 -25.00 23.29
N SER A 290 1.79 -24.31 23.67
CA SER A 290 1.93 -23.00 24.30
C SER A 290 2.57 -23.15 25.68
N PRO A 291 3.52 -22.29 26.06
CA PRO A 291 3.97 -22.21 27.45
C PRO A 291 2.88 -21.67 28.37
N PHE A 292 1.80 -21.13 27.81
CA PHE A 292 0.67 -20.59 28.56
C PHE A 292 -0.39 -21.64 28.84
N THR A 293 -1.00 -21.50 30.00
CA THR A 293 -2.11 -22.36 30.46
C THR A 293 -3.43 -21.63 30.28
N ALA A 294 -4.50 -22.39 30.01
CA ALA A 294 -5.85 -21.83 29.86
C ALA A 294 -6.35 -21.07 31.11
N THR A 295 -5.78 -21.38 32.28
CA THR A 295 -6.10 -20.72 33.56
C THR A 295 -5.61 -19.27 33.62
N GLN A 296 -4.60 -18.88 32.83
CA GLN A 296 -4.10 -17.51 32.79
C GLN A 296 -5.04 -16.56 32.06
N VAL A 297 -5.71 -17.06 31.01
CA VAL A 297 -6.53 -16.22 30.14
C VAL A 297 -7.93 -16.79 30.01
N GLN A 298 -8.90 -16.10 30.61
CA GLN A 298 -10.30 -16.46 30.47
C GLN A 298 -10.80 -15.95 29.13
N VAL A 299 -11.12 -16.87 28.22
CA VAL A 299 -11.68 -16.53 26.91
C VAL A 299 -13.18 -16.78 26.94
N SER A 300 -13.97 -15.77 26.56
CA SER A 300 -15.43 -15.86 26.51
C SER A 300 -15.94 -15.45 25.13
N ARG A 301 -16.85 -16.24 24.56
CA ARG A 301 -17.49 -15.97 23.27
C ARG A 301 -18.90 -15.47 23.49
N HIS A 302 -19.26 -14.38 22.82
CA HIS A 302 -20.56 -13.72 23.01
C HIS A 302 -21.37 -13.82 21.72
N ARG A 303 -22.61 -14.32 21.82
CA ARG A 303 -23.56 -14.45 20.70
C ARG A 303 -24.21 -13.11 20.34
N ILE A 304 -23.40 -12.15 19.90
CA ILE A 304 -23.83 -10.82 19.47
C ILE A 304 -23.43 -10.66 18.00
N SER A 305 -24.37 -10.39 17.09
CA SER A 305 -24.01 -10.16 15.67
C SER A 305 -23.32 -8.81 15.51
N THR A 306 -22.14 -8.78 14.88
CA THR A 306 -21.43 -7.51 14.52
C THR A 306 -21.52 -7.17 13.04
N ARG A 307 -22.40 -7.86 12.30
CA ARG A 307 -22.64 -7.63 10.87
C ARG A 307 -23.21 -6.25 10.64
N LEU A 308 -22.91 -5.67 9.47
CA LEU A 308 -23.28 -4.29 9.13
C LEU A 308 -24.76 -3.96 9.46
N ARG A 309 -25.69 -4.84 9.06
CA ARG A 309 -27.14 -4.67 9.29
C ARG A 309 -27.57 -4.72 10.76
N ASP A 310 -26.77 -5.35 11.64
CA ASP A 310 -27.10 -5.59 13.04
C ASP A 310 -26.32 -4.64 13.99
N ARG A 311 -25.43 -3.80 13.44
CA ARG A 311 -24.50 -2.99 14.24
C ARG A 311 -25.22 -2.07 15.22
N ASP A 312 -26.23 -1.34 14.78
CA ASP A 312 -26.96 -0.41 15.65
C ASP A 312 -27.59 -1.14 16.85
N ALA A 313 -28.18 -2.31 16.62
CA ALA A 313 -28.76 -3.15 17.68
C ALA A 313 -27.69 -3.77 18.60
N SER A 314 -26.49 -4.04 18.08
CA SER A 314 -25.40 -4.64 18.84
C SER A 314 -24.67 -3.68 19.79
N CYS A 315 -24.73 -2.36 19.55
CA CYS A 315 -23.94 -1.38 20.30
C CYS A 315 -24.20 -1.41 21.81
N ARG A 316 -25.48 -1.44 22.20
CA ARG A 316 -25.86 -1.47 23.61
C ARG A 316 -25.43 -2.75 24.32
N PRO A 317 -25.74 -3.97 23.83
CA PRO A 317 -25.24 -5.21 24.42
C PRO A 317 -23.72 -5.25 24.60
N ILE A 318 -22.96 -4.72 23.63
CA ILE A 318 -21.50 -4.66 23.69
C ILE A 318 -21.04 -3.70 24.78
N ALA A 319 -21.58 -2.49 24.82
CA ALA A 319 -21.25 -1.49 25.83
C ALA A 319 -21.59 -1.97 27.25
N GLU A 320 -22.74 -2.63 27.43
CA GLU A 320 -23.13 -3.23 28.71
C GLU A 320 -22.17 -4.37 29.13
N LEU A 321 -21.72 -5.20 28.18
CA LEU A 321 -20.71 -6.22 28.44
C LEU A 321 -19.38 -5.59 28.89
N MET A 322 -18.91 -4.57 28.19
CA MET A 322 -17.68 -3.84 28.54
C MET A 322 -17.78 -3.22 29.93
N ALA A 323 -18.89 -2.55 30.23
CA ALA A 323 -19.11 -1.91 31.52
C ALA A 323 -19.17 -2.93 32.66
N ARG A 324 -19.86 -4.06 32.47
CA ARG A 324 -19.91 -5.14 33.48
C ARG A 324 -18.52 -5.71 33.75
N GLN A 325 -17.76 -6.06 32.70
CA GLN A 325 -16.42 -6.60 32.85
C GLN A 325 -15.49 -5.60 33.55
N TYR A 326 -15.52 -4.33 33.14
CA TYR A 326 -14.70 -3.29 33.74
C TYR A 326 -15.02 -3.08 35.23
N ARG A 327 -16.30 -3.08 35.62
CA ARG A 327 -16.71 -2.94 37.03
C ARG A 327 -16.31 -4.15 37.89
N GLN A 328 -16.28 -5.36 37.30
CA GLN A 328 -15.84 -6.56 38.01
C GLN A 328 -14.32 -6.56 38.25
N ARG A 329 -13.53 -6.08 37.29
CA ARG A 329 -12.08 -5.98 37.40
C ARG A 329 -11.60 -4.69 36.72
N PRO A 330 -11.53 -3.55 37.44
CA PRO A 330 -11.01 -2.32 36.88
C PRO A 330 -9.54 -2.48 36.47
N GLY A 331 -9.16 -1.83 35.37
CA GLY A 331 -7.81 -1.90 34.82
C GLY A 331 -7.81 -1.48 33.35
N ASN A 332 -6.71 -1.80 32.65
CA ASN A 332 -6.57 -1.47 31.25
C ASN A 332 -7.18 -2.52 30.33
N TYR A 333 -8.07 -2.07 29.45
CA TYR A 333 -8.66 -2.90 28.39
C TYR A 333 -8.44 -2.27 27.02
N LEU A 334 -8.36 -3.11 26.00
CA LEU A 334 -8.32 -2.68 24.61
C LEU A 334 -9.45 -3.33 23.81
N ALA A 335 -10.27 -2.50 23.20
CA ALA A 335 -11.42 -2.90 22.41
C ALA A 335 -11.15 -2.71 20.91
N PHE A 336 -11.37 -3.77 20.13
CA PHE A 336 -11.10 -3.83 18.69
C PHE A 336 -12.39 -3.95 17.87
N PHE A 337 -12.54 -3.10 16.86
CA PHE A 337 -13.72 -3.02 16.00
C PHE A 337 -13.37 -3.10 14.51
N SER A 338 -14.33 -3.46 13.66
CA SER A 338 -14.11 -3.58 12.21
C SER A 338 -13.92 -2.24 11.47
N SER A 339 -14.35 -1.12 12.06
CA SER A 339 -14.29 0.20 11.41
C SER A 339 -14.39 1.32 12.44
N PHE A 340 -13.89 2.50 12.06
CA PHE A 340 -14.01 3.72 12.88
C PHE A 340 -15.46 4.10 13.17
N VAL A 341 -16.37 3.90 12.22
CA VAL A 341 -17.80 4.22 12.43
C VAL A 341 -18.36 3.35 13.55
N TYR A 342 -18.11 2.04 13.49
CA TYR A 342 -18.63 1.12 14.49
C TYR A 342 -17.96 1.30 15.86
N LEU A 343 -16.66 1.59 15.87
CA LEU A 343 -15.92 2.00 17.06
C LEU A 343 -16.60 3.20 17.74
N GLU A 344 -16.85 4.28 17.00
CA GLU A 344 -17.46 5.51 17.54
C GLU A 344 -18.88 5.26 18.07
N GLN A 345 -19.67 4.42 17.38
CA GLN A 345 -21.02 4.06 17.83
C GLN A 345 -20.97 3.38 19.21
N VAL A 346 -20.15 2.33 19.36
CA VAL A 346 -20.05 1.57 20.63
C VAL A 346 -19.44 2.42 21.74
N ALA A 347 -18.38 3.18 21.44
CA ALA A 347 -17.72 4.05 22.42
C ALA A 347 -18.65 5.16 22.94
N SER A 348 -19.48 5.72 22.05
CA SER A 348 -20.49 6.71 22.42
C SER A 348 -21.63 6.09 23.26
N THR A 349 -22.06 4.87 22.91
CA THR A 349 -23.01 4.12 23.75
C THR A 349 -22.43 3.82 25.13
N LEU A 350 -21.16 3.43 25.23
CA LEU A 350 -20.48 3.24 26.53
C LEU A 350 -20.41 4.55 27.34
N GLN A 351 -20.07 5.67 26.69
CA GLN A 351 -20.02 6.98 27.37
C GLN A 351 -21.35 7.37 27.99
N GLN A 352 -22.46 7.02 27.35
CA GLN A 352 -23.81 7.29 27.83
C GLN A 352 -24.23 6.34 28.97
N LEU A 353 -23.89 5.05 28.86
CA LEU A 353 -24.30 4.02 29.82
C LEU A 353 -23.41 3.94 31.07
N ALA A 354 -22.15 4.32 30.94
CA ALA A 354 -21.13 4.21 31.98
C ALA A 354 -20.12 5.37 31.88
N PRO A 355 -20.56 6.63 32.11
CA PRO A 355 -19.70 7.81 31.98
C PRO A 355 -18.51 7.81 32.95
N GLU A 356 -18.56 7.00 34.01
CA GLU A 356 -17.50 6.82 34.98
C GLU A 356 -16.28 6.06 34.43
N ILE A 357 -16.43 5.31 33.33
CA ILE A 357 -15.35 4.49 32.76
C ILE A 357 -14.47 5.37 31.86
N PRO A 358 -13.17 5.55 32.19
CA PRO A 358 -12.26 6.28 31.32
C PRO A 358 -12.13 5.58 29.97
N GLN A 359 -12.28 6.33 28.89
CA GLN A 359 -12.13 5.80 27.53
C GLN A 359 -11.35 6.75 26.64
N TRP A 360 -10.65 6.19 25.66
CA TRP A 360 -9.97 6.96 24.62
C TRP A 360 -10.04 6.20 23.28
N ARG A 361 -10.06 6.94 22.17
CA ARG A 361 -10.43 6.41 20.85
C ARG A 361 -9.35 6.65 19.83
N GLN A 362 -9.11 5.66 18.97
CA GLN A 362 -8.31 5.80 17.77
C GLN A 362 -9.07 6.64 16.73
N THR A 363 -8.44 7.66 16.16
CA THR A 363 -9.01 8.45 15.06
C THR A 363 -8.38 8.06 13.72
N ARG A 364 -9.06 8.37 12.61
CA ARG A 364 -8.62 8.02 11.25
C ARG A 364 -7.29 8.66 10.86
N ALA A 365 -6.99 9.83 11.42
CA ALA A 365 -5.86 10.67 11.03
C ALA A 365 -4.85 10.82 12.18
N MET A 366 -4.74 9.83 13.07
CA MET A 366 -3.73 9.86 14.12
C MET A 366 -2.32 9.91 13.52
N THR A 367 -1.59 10.96 13.88
CA THR A 367 -0.15 11.08 13.69
C THR A 367 0.58 10.03 14.54
N GLU A 368 1.86 9.80 14.24
CA GLU A 368 2.67 8.86 15.02
C GLU A 368 2.84 9.29 16.49
N ALA A 369 2.89 10.61 16.73
CA ALA A 369 2.91 11.16 18.08
C ALA A 369 1.60 10.87 18.84
N GLU A 370 0.45 11.03 18.19
CA GLU A 370 -0.86 10.71 18.79
C GLU A 370 -1.04 9.21 19.02
N ARG A 371 -0.53 8.37 18.11
CA ARG A 371 -0.48 6.91 18.29
C ARG A 371 0.34 6.56 19.53
N THR A 372 1.52 7.15 19.66
CA THR A 372 2.38 6.96 20.83
C THR A 372 1.68 7.40 22.11
N GLY A 373 1.02 8.55 22.10
CA GLY A 373 0.22 9.04 23.22
C GLY A 373 -0.96 8.13 23.59
N PHE A 374 -1.62 7.50 22.61
CA PHE A 374 -2.65 6.49 22.86
C PHE A 374 -2.08 5.28 23.62
N ILE A 375 -0.91 4.79 23.22
CA ILE A 375 -0.26 3.61 23.82
C ILE A 375 0.27 3.93 25.22
N GLN A 376 0.83 5.12 25.42
CA GLN A 376 1.41 5.53 26.70
C GLN A 376 0.39 5.61 27.85
N ARG A 377 -0.92 5.67 27.54
CA ARG A 377 -1.99 5.58 28.55
C ARG A 377 -2.09 4.22 29.23
N PHE A 378 -1.57 3.16 28.61
CA PHE A 378 -1.53 1.81 29.17
C PHE A 378 -0.35 1.68 30.15
N THR A 379 -0.49 2.32 31.31
CA THR A 379 0.46 2.22 32.44
C THR A 379 0.08 1.04 33.35
N PRO A 380 1.01 0.48 34.14
CA PRO A 380 0.70 -0.65 35.03
C PRO A 380 -0.47 -0.42 36.00
N ASP A 381 -0.64 0.82 36.48
CA ASP A 381 -1.74 1.24 37.37
C ASP A 381 -2.90 1.91 36.61
N GLY A 382 -2.82 1.94 35.28
CA GLY A 382 -3.80 2.56 34.41
C GLY A 382 -5.16 1.86 34.48
N GLN A 383 -6.22 2.66 34.33
CA GLN A 383 -7.58 2.15 34.28
C GLN A 383 -8.34 2.82 33.15
N GLY A 384 -8.93 2.02 32.29
CA GLY A 384 -9.81 2.49 31.22
C GLY A 384 -9.83 1.57 30.01
N ILE A 385 -10.61 1.98 29.00
CA ILE A 385 -10.82 1.21 27.78
C ILE A 385 -10.33 2.03 26.59
N GLY A 386 -9.26 1.56 25.96
CA GLY A 386 -8.84 2.05 24.65
C GLY A 386 -9.68 1.44 23.55
N PHE A 387 -10.11 2.25 22.58
CA PHE A 387 -10.89 1.81 21.42
C PHE A 387 -10.04 1.93 20.16
N ALA A 388 -9.88 0.83 19.42
CA ALA A 388 -9.08 0.75 18.20
C ALA A 388 -9.78 -0.05 17.09
N VAL A 389 -9.37 0.18 15.84
CA VAL A 389 -9.80 -0.62 14.69
C VAL A 389 -8.89 -1.86 14.56
N LEU A 390 -9.49 -3.03 14.38
CA LEU A 390 -8.77 -4.27 14.14
C LEU A 390 -8.16 -4.25 12.73
N GLY A 391 -6.84 -4.36 12.66
CA GLY A 391 -6.09 -4.16 11.41
C GLY A 391 -5.65 -2.70 11.28
N GLY A 392 -4.34 -2.49 11.26
CA GLY A 392 -3.69 -1.19 11.39
C GLY A 392 -2.57 -1.25 12.44
N ALA A 393 -1.85 -0.16 12.65
CA ALA A 393 -0.65 -0.16 13.51
C ALA A 393 -0.90 -0.24 15.03
N PHE A 394 -2.12 -0.58 15.47
CA PHE A 394 -2.39 -1.03 16.85
C PHE A 394 -2.56 -2.55 16.97
N GLY A 395 -2.80 -3.26 15.86
CA GLY A 395 -2.81 -4.72 15.82
C GLY A 395 -1.40 -5.31 15.73
N GLU A 396 -0.45 -4.55 15.17
CA GLU A 396 0.94 -4.95 14.92
C GLU A 396 1.89 -4.10 15.79
N GLY A 397 2.85 -4.72 16.47
CA GLY A 397 4.00 -4.01 17.08
C GLY A 397 3.85 -3.39 18.48
N ILE A 398 2.67 -3.40 19.11
CA ILE A 398 2.52 -2.86 20.46
C ILE A 398 2.84 -3.92 21.52
N ASP A 399 3.69 -3.56 22.47
CA ASP A 399 3.99 -4.40 23.63
C ASP A 399 3.43 -3.81 24.93
N LEU A 400 2.43 -4.49 25.50
CA LEU A 400 1.73 -4.11 26.73
C LEU A 400 1.81 -5.25 27.76
N PRO A 401 3.00 -5.53 28.32
CA PRO A 401 3.19 -6.65 29.25
C PRO A 401 2.55 -6.41 30.63
N GLY A 402 2.21 -7.50 31.31
CA GLY A 402 1.72 -7.48 32.68
C GLY A 402 0.39 -6.74 32.83
N SER A 403 0.26 -5.91 33.87
CA SER A 403 -0.99 -5.19 34.16
C SER A 403 -1.28 -4.02 33.20
N ARG A 404 -0.38 -3.73 32.26
CA ARG A 404 -0.61 -2.70 31.23
C ARG A 404 -1.77 -3.07 30.31
N LEU A 405 -2.11 -4.35 30.16
CA LEU A 405 -3.30 -4.79 29.46
C LEU A 405 -3.87 -6.06 30.10
N ILE A 406 -4.94 -5.91 30.88
CA ILE A 406 -5.55 -7.05 31.59
C ILE A 406 -6.72 -7.67 30.83
N GLY A 407 -7.15 -7.07 29.71
CA GLY A 407 -8.15 -7.70 28.87
C GLY A 407 -8.36 -7.06 27.51
N ALA A 408 -8.97 -7.83 26.62
CA ALA A 408 -9.30 -7.40 25.27
C ALA A 408 -10.76 -7.71 24.93
N PHE A 409 -11.42 -6.77 24.26
CA PHE A 409 -12.72 -6.98 23.63
C PHE A 409 -12.53 -7.00 22.12
N ILE A 410 -12.94 -8.06 21.44
CA ILE A 410 -12.77 -8.20 19.99
C ILE A 410 -14.16 -8.34 19.36
N ALA A 411 -14.71 -7.23 18.88
CA ALA A 411 -16.06 -7.15 18.32
C ALA A 411 -16.08 -7.25 16.79
N THR A 412 -15.33 -8.21 16.25
CA THR A 412 -15.25 -8.49 14.80
C THR A 412 -14.41 -9.74 14.54
N LEU A 413 -14.60 -10.38 13.39
CA LEU A 413 -13.70 -11.43 12.88
C LEU A 413 -12.50 -10.87 12.10
N GLY A 414 -12.36 -9.55 11.99
CA GLY A 414 -11.26 -8.91 11.25
C GLY A 414 -11.29 -9.15 9.75
N LEU A 415 -12.45 -9.58 9.21
CA LEU A 415 -12.65 -9.83 7.78
C LEU A 415 -12.46 -8.53 7.00
N ALA A 416 -11.80 -8.63 5.85
CA ALA A 416 -11.75 -7.51 4.92
C ALA A 416 -13.18 -7.14 4.46
N GLY A 417 -13.40 -5.86 4.15
CA GLY A 417 -14.69 -5.41 3.63
C GLY A 417 -14.98 -6.04 2.26
N PHE A 418 -16.25 -6.32 1.97
CA PHE A 418 -16.66 -6.70 0.62
C PHE A 418 -16.51 -5.50 -0.30
N SER A 419 -15.68 -5.66 -1.32
CA SER A 419 -15.43 -4.63 -2.32
C SER A 419 -15.07 -5.31 -3.65
N PRO A 420 -15.34 -4.68 -4.81
CA PRO A 420 -14.99 -5.25 -6.11
C PRO A 420 -13.52 -5.67 -6.20
N GLU A 421 -12.63 -4.94 -5.54
CA GLU A 421 -11.19 -5.23 -5.48
C GLU A 421 -10.87 -6.51 -4.71
N ASN A 422 -11.54 -6.74 -3.56
CA ASN A 422 -11.33 -7.95 -2.79
C ASN A 422 -11.95 -9.16 -3.46
N GLU A 423 -13.07 -8.98 -4.18
CA GLU A 423 -13.66 -10.03 -5.01
C GLU A 423 -12.77 -10.39 -6.20
N ALA A 424 -12.19 -9.40 -6.88
CA ALA A 424 -11.22 -9.65 -7.95
C ALA A 424 -9.95 -10.34 -7.42
N LEU A 425 -9.44 -9.91 -6.26
CA LEU A 425 -8.33 -10.58 -5.59
C LEU A 425 -8.66 -12.03 -5.27
N LYS A 426 -9.86 -12.31 -4.75
CA LYS A 426 -10.33 -13.66 -4.44
C LYS A 426 -10.40 -14.53 -5.69
N GLN A 427 -11.00 -14.03 -6.77
CA GLN A 427 -11.10 -14.77 -8.03
C GLN A 427 -9.70 -15.11 -8.57
N ARG A 428 -8.78 -14.14 -8.57
CA ARG A 428 -7.40 -14.38 -8.99
C ARG A 428 -6.68 -15.38 -8.09
N LEU A 429 -6.91 -15.32 -6.78
CA LEU A 429 -6.36 -16.28 -5.83
C LEU A 429 -6.89 -17.69 -6.07
N ALA A 430 -8.17 -17.84 -6.40
CA ALA A 430 -8.77 -19.13 -6.75
C ALA A 430 -8.05 -19.76 -7.96
N THR A 431 -7.92 -19.00 -9.06
CA THR A 431 -7.16 -19.46 -10.25
C THR A 431 -5.73 -19.84 -9.89
N TRP A 432 -5.05 -19.03 -9.08
CA TRP A 432 -3.68 -19.33 -8.66
C TRP A 432 -3.59 -20.62 -7.82
N LEU A 433 -4.53 -20.85 -6.90
CA LEU A 433 -4.60 -22.06 -6.06
C LEU A 433 -4.84 -23.32 -6.89
N ASP A 434 -5.67 -23.23 -7.92
CA ASP A 434 -5.92 -24.34 -8.85
C ASP A 434 -4.67 -24.66 -9.67
N ASN A 435 -4.03 -23.63 -10.24
CA ASN A 435 -2.78 -23.78 -10.97
C ASN A 435 -1.65 -24.33 -10.07
N ASP A 436 -1.56 -23.89 -8.82
CA ASP A 436 -0.60 -24.42 -7.84
C ASP A 436 -0.87 -25.90 -7.53
N ALA A 437 -2.14 -26.29 -7.36
CA ALA A 437 -2.49 -27.69 -7.16
C ALA A 437 -2.07 -28.56 -8.36
N GLN A 438 -2.28 -28.07 -9.58
CA GLN A 438 -1.84 -28.75 -10.81
C GLN A 438 -0.31 -28.85 -10.91
N ARG A 439 0.42 -27.78 -10.58
CA ARG A 439 1.89 -27.78 -10.59
C ARG A 439 2.48 -28.78 -9.60
N ARG A 440 1.85 -28.95 -8.43
CA ARG A 440 2.31 -29.89 -7.38
C ARG A 440 1.90 -31.33 -7.67
N SER A 441 0.81 -31.56 -8.40
CA SER A 441 0.38 -32.90 -8.79
C SER A 441 1.17 -33.48 -9.98
N GLN A 442 1.78 -32.63 -10.80
CA GLN A 442 2.67 -33.07 -11.86
C GLN A 442 3.93 -33.72 -11.25
N PRO A 443 4.34 -34.92 -11.72
CA PRO A 443 5.60 -35.51 -11.29
C PRO A 443 6.72 -34.56 -11.73
N GLN A 444 7.38 -33.92 -10.76
CA GLN A 444 8.69 -33.34 -11.02
C GLN A 444 9.55 -34.47 -11.61
N GLN A 445 10.07 -34.25 -12.82
CA GLN A 445 11.22 -34.99 -13.31
C GLN A 445 12.34 -34.75 -12.29
N ALA A 446 12.40 -35.61 -11.28
CA ALA A 446 13.46 -35.58 -10.31
C ALA A 446 14.72 -36.05 -11.02
N GLU A 447 15.63 -35.12 -11.32
CA GLU A 447 17.06 -35.43 -11.34
C GLU A 447 17.45 -35.89 -9.93
N GLY A 448 17.23 -37.17 -9.62
CA GLY A 448 17.50 -37.76 -8.31
C GLY A 448 17.31 -39.28 -8.31
N ASP A 449 18.29 -39.98 -7.74
CA ASP A 449 18.47 -41.44 -7.69
C ASP A 449 17.18 -42.19 -7.27
N PRO A 450 16.72 -43.21 -8.03
CA PRO A 450 15.48 -43.96 -7.74
C PRO A 450 15.45 -44.80 -6.45
N ARG A 451 16.46 -44.73 -5.57
CA ARG A 451 16.66 -45.70 -4.48
C ARG A 451 16.48 -45.16 -3.05
N ASP A 452 15.89 -44.00 -2.86
CA ASP A 452 15.63 -43.48 -1.51
C ASP A 452 14.18 -43.76 -1.06
N ASP A 453 13.99 -44.97 -0.52
CA ASP A 453 12.72 -45.48 0.02
C ASP A 453 12.36 -44.87 1.40
N THR A 454 13.09 -43.85 1.88
CA THR A 454 12.88 -43.24 3.20
C THR A 454 12.03 -41.97 3.20
N ARG A 455 11.41 -41.59 2.07
CA ARG A 455 10.58 -40.38 1.99
C ARG A 455 9.39 -40.47 2.95
N ALA A 456 9.42 -39.62 3.98
CA ALA A 456 8.30 -39.37 4.87
C ALA A 456 7.00 -39.13 4.05
N PRO A 457 5.83 -39.59 4.54
CA PRO A 457 4.58 -39.45 3.80
C PRO A 457 4.35 -37.98 3.46
N ARG A 458 4.15 -37.68 2.17
CA ARG A 458 3.81 -36.34 1.71
C ARG A 458 2.56 -35.89 2.46
N PRO A 459 2.59 -34.77 3.21
CA PRO A 459 1.43 -34.28 3.90
C PRO A 459 0.31 -34.05 2.89
N VAL A 460 -0.88 -34.57 3.19
CA VAL A 460 -2.09 -34.30 2.41
C VAL A 460 -2.41 -32.82 2.61
N ILE A 461 -2.00 -31.99 1.66
CA ILE A 461 -2.35 -30.57 1.68
C ILE A 461 -3.84 -30.48 1.36
N GLN A 462 -4.64 -30.13 2.37
CA GLN A 462 -6.08 -29.95 2.19
C GLN A 462 -6.35 -28.90 1.11
N PRO A 463 -7.40 -29.09 0.28
CA PRO A 463 -7.81 -28.08 -0.67
C PRO A 463 -8.15 -26.80 0.10
N LEU A 464 -7.62 -25.68 -0.39
CA LEU A 464 -7.89 -24.37 0.19
C LEU A 464 -9.04 -23.71 -0.54
N ASN A 465 -9.95 -23.13 0.24
CA ASN A 465 -11.01 -22.29 -0.28
C ASN A 465 -10.51 -20.84 -0.43
N ALA A 466 -10.73 -20.24 -1.60
CA ALA A 466 -10.32 -18.86 -1.87
C ALA A 466 -11.04 -17.85 -0.95
N ASP A 467 -12.33 -18.05 -0.63
CA ASP A 467 -13.03 -17.17 0.30
C ASP A 467 -12.35 -17.15 1.68
N ASP A 468 -11.96 -18.32 2.19
CA ASP A 468 -11.29 -18.42 3.49
C ASP A 468 -9.89 -17.81 3.44
N CYS A 469 -9.14 -18.03 2.35
CA CYS A 469 -7.80 -17.46 2.16
C CYS A 469 -7.82 -15.93 2.02
N THR A 470 -8.85 -15.38 1.38
CA THR A 470 -8.98 -13.92 1.19
C THR A 470 -9.53 -13.23 2.44
N TYR A 471 -10.50 -13.84 3.13
CA TYR A 471 -11.24 -13.18 4.20
C TYR A 471 -11.00 -13.79 5.58
N LEU A 472 -11.26 -15.08 5.74
CA LEU A 472 -11.35 -15.72 7.06
C LEU A 472 -9.99 -15.87 7.74
N TYR A 473 -9.01 -16.52 7.09
CA TYR A 473 -7.71 -16.80 7.69
C TYR A 473 -6.94 -15.51 8.03
N PRO A 474 -6.83 -14.51 7.13
CA PRO A 474 -6.20 -13.24 7.50
C PRO A 474 -6.94 -12.52 8.62
N GLY A 475 -8.28 -12.59 8.64
CA GLY A 475 -9.10 -11.99 9.69
C GLY A 475 -8.84 -12.61 11.06
N LEU A 476 -8.84 -13.94 11.16
CA LEU A 476 -8.56 -14.63 12.42
C LEU A 476 -7.11 -14.50 12.86
N THR A 477 -6.14 -14.44 11.95
CA THR A 477 -4.76 -14.10 12.31
C THR A 477 -4.70 -12.77 13.04
N ARG A 478 -5.42 -11.73 12.57
CA ARG A 478 -5.50 -10.44 13.27
C ARG A 478 -6.18 -10.55 14.62
N VAL A 479 -7.25 -11.34 14.74
CA VAL A 479 -7.94 -11.60 16.02
C VAL A 479 -6.98 -12.24 17.02
N VAL A 480 -6.26 -13.30 16.63
CA VAL A 480 -5.33 -14.00 17.52
C VAL A 480 -4.14 -13.11 17.89
N GLN A 481 -3.62 -12.31 16.96
CA GLN A 481 -2.55 -11.36 17.25
C GLN A 481 -2.97 -10.27 18.23
N ALA A 482 -4.19 -9.74 18.06
CA ALA A 482 -4.77 -8.75 18.96
C ALA A 482 -5.03 -9.32 20.35
N ALA A 483 -5.60 -10.53 20.42
CA ALA A 483 -5.84 -11.26 21.66
C ALA A 483 -4.53 -11.61 22.40
N GLY A 484 -3.50 -12.03 21.67
CA GLY A 484 -2.17 -12.35 22.21
C GLY A 484 -1.40 -11.14 22.74
N ARG A 485 -2.01 -9.94 22.75
CA ARG A 485 -1.47 -8.77 23.48
C ARG A 485 -1.76 -8.84 24.98
N VAL A 486 -2.79 -9.58 25.39
CA VAL A 486 -3.19 -9.71 26.80
C VAL A 486 -2.22 -10.61 27.58
N ILE A 487 -1.46 -11.46 26.90
CA ILE A 487 -0.54 -12.42 27.51
C ILE A 487 0.83 -12.38 26.82
N ARG A 488 1.86 -12.02 27.57
CA ARG A 488 3.26 -11.94 27.13
C ARG A 488 4.17 -12.84 27.95
N SER A 489 3.89 -12.99 29.25
CA SER A 489 4.66 -13.80 30.21
C SER A 489 3.81 -14.91 30.82
N GLU A 490 4.46 -15.93 31.39
CA GLU A 490 3.82 -17.04 32.12
C GLU A 490 3.10 -16.60 33.41
N GLN A 491 3.31 -15.35 33.84
CA GLN A 491 2.68 -14.76 35.02
C GLN A 491 1.52 -13.83 34.66
N ASP A 492 1.38 -13.48 33.38
CA ASP A 492 0.30 -12.59 32.95
C ASP A 492 -1.04 -13.30 33.10
N GLN A 493 -2.04 -12.54 33.54
CA GLN A 493 -3.42 -13.01 33.65
C GLN A 493 -4.38 -11.97 33.08
N GLY A 494 -5.34 -12.43 32.28
CA GLY A 494 -6.30 -11.52 31.67
C GLY A 494 -7.55 -12.19 31.14
N VAL A 495 -8.37 -11.37 30.48
CA VAL A 495 -9.66 -11.80 29.91
C VAL A 495 -9.75 -11.42 28.44
N ILE A 496 -10.32 -12.29 27.62
CA ILE A 496 -10.58 -12.03 26.20
C ILE A 496 -12.06 -12.25 25.93
N HIS A 497 -12.74 -11.22 25.43
CA HIS A 497 -14.11 -11.31 24.98
C HIS A 497 -14.15 -11.32 23.44
N LEU A 498 -14.47 -12.48 22.87
CA LEU A 498 -14.72 -12.64 21.44
C LEU A 498 -16.20 -12.35 21.17
N ILE A 499 -16.49 -11.19 20.58
CA ILE A 499 -17.86 -10.69 20.44
C ILE A 499 -18.27 -10.78 18.97
N ASP A 500 -18.79 -11.94 18.60
CA ASP A 500 -19.45 -12.19 17.33
C ASP A 500 -20.10 -13.59 17.37
N ASP A 501 -21.32 -13.75 16.86
CA ASP A 501 -21.97 -15.07 16.77
C ASP A 501 -21.15 -16.06 15.93
N ARG A 502 -20.38 -15.60 14.95
CA ARG A 502 -19.54 -16.45 14.09
C ARG A 502 -18.40 -17.13 14.84
N PHE A 503 -17.94 -16.63 16.00
CA PHE A 503 -16.94 -17.35 16.81
C PHE A 503 -17.45 -18.69 17.37
N MET A 504 -18.77 -18.91 17.32
CA MET A 504 -19.41 -20.17 17.69
C MET A 504 -19.42 -21.20 16.56
N ARG A 505 -19.14 -20.78 15.32
CA ARG A 505 -19.18 -21.67 14.16
C ARG A 505 -18.01 -22.66 14.21
N PRO A 506 -18.21 -23.96 13.94
CA PRO A 506 -17.16 -24.96 14.02
C PRO A 506 -15.92 -24.63 13.20
N GLU A 507 -16.11 -24.10 11.99
CA GLU A 507 -15.02 -23.70 11.09
C GLU A 507 -14.17 -22.55 11.64
N VAL A 508 -14.77 -21.62 12.38
CA VAL A 508 -14.07 -20.50 13.03
C VAL A 508 -13.40 -20.96 14.31
N ALA A 509 -14.11 -21.75 15.13
CA ALA A 509 -13.61 -22.22 16.42
C ALA A 509 -12.36 -23.09 16.29
N ARG A 510 -12.26 -23.91 15.22
CA ARG A 510 -11.08 -24.74 14.91
C ARG A 510 -9.82 -23.92 14.58
N LEU A 511 -9.99 -22.65 14.21
CA LEU A 511 -8.90 -21.76 13.84
C LEU A 511 -8.33 -20.98 15.03
N LEU A 512 -9.05 -20.94 16.16
CA LEU A 512 -8.58 -20.33 17.40
C LEU A 512 -7.44 -21.14 18.04
N PRO A 513 -6.57 -20.53 18.87
CA PRO A 513 -5.51 -21.23 19.56
C PRO A 513 -6.04 -22.41 20.39
N ARG A 514 -5.43 -23.58 20.21
CA ARG A 514 -5.89 -24.84 20.86
C ARG A 514 -5.81 -24.82 22.39
N TRP A 515 -4.90 -24.03 22.95
CA TRP A 515 -4.75 -23.89 24.40
C TRP A 515 -5.82 -22.99 25.02
N TRP A 516 -6.59 -22.24 24.22
CA TRP A 516 -7.77 -21.53 24.73
C TRP A 516 -8.86 -22.53 25.06
N THR A 517 -9.56 -22.30 26.17
CA THR A 517 -10.80 -23.02 26.55
C THR A 517 -11.96 -22.03 26.59
N PRO A 518 -12.53 -21.62 25.43
CA PRO A 518 -13.52 -20.56 25.41
C PRO A 518 -14.83 -20.98 26.08
N THR A 519 -15.31 -20.16 27.01
CA THR A 519 -16.66 -20.25 27.57
C THR A 519 -17.67 -19.50 26.67
N ASN A 520 -18.96 -19.81 26.81
CA ASN A 520 -20.03 -19.23 25.99
C ASN A 520 -20.96 -18.35 26.81
#